data_AF-A0AB34HFJ8-F1
#
_entry.id   AF-A0AB34HFJ8-F1
#
_cell.length_a   1.000
_cell.length_b   1.000
_cell.length_c   1.000
_cell.angle_alpha   90.00
_cell.angle_beta   90.00
_cell.angle_gamma   90.00
#
_symmetry.space_group_name_H-M   'P 1'
#
loop_
_entity.id
_entity.type
_entity.pdbx_description
1 polymer ?
#
loop_
_entity_poly.entity_id
_entity_poly.type
_entity_poly.pdbx_seq_one_letter_code
_entity_poly.pdbx_strand_id
1 'polypeptide(L)'
;SVCPALDPSAVWSQGSQAQEPILVSAKTMLESSSYLIRTARSLAINPKDPPTWSVLAGHSHTVSDSIKSLITSIRDKAPGQRECDYSIDSINRCIRDIEQASLAAVSQSLATRDDISVE
;
A
#
# COMPACT_ATOMS: atom_id res chain seq x y z
N SER A 1 1.54 -20.18 -24.34
CA SER A 1 0.69 -19.65 -23.26
C SER A 1 0.31 -18.22 -23.56
N VAL A 2 -0.94 -18.00 -23.93
CA VAL A 2 -1.50 -16.67 -24.16
C VAL A 2 -1.57 -15.97 -22.81
N CYS A 3 -0.98 -14.77 -22.68
CA CYS A 3 -1.17 -13.93 -21.51
C CYS A 3 -2.69 -13.71 -21.34
N PRO A 4 -3.30 -13.98 -20.18
CA PRO A 4 -4.72 -13.71 -20.01
C PRO A 4 -4.92 -12.22 -20.25
N ALA A 5 -5.85 -11.89 -21.15
CA ALA A 5 -6.20 -10.52 -21.46
C ALA A 5 -6.51 -9.80 -20.15
N LEU A 6 -5.73 -8.76 -19.84
CA LEU A 6 -5.98 -7.89 -18.70
C LEU A 6 -7.35 -7.25 -18.91
N ASP A 7 -8.38 -7.78 -18.25
CA ASP A 7 -9.69 -7.15 -18.18
C ASP A 7 -9.50 -5.78 -17.52
N PRO A 8 -9.72 -4.67 -18.24
CA PRO A 8 -9.54 -3.34 -17.69
C PRO A 8 -10.34 -3.18 -16.39
N SER A 9 -11.56 -3.73 -16.31
CA SER A 9 -12.44 -3.59 -15.15
C SER A 9 -11.88 -4.26 -13.88
N ALA A 10 -11.16 -5.37 -14.02
CA ALA A 10 -10.47 -6.04 -12.93
C ALA A 10 -9.26 -5.24 -12.43
N VAL A 11 -8.51 -4.62 -13.35
CA VAL A 11 -7.39 -3.71 -13.02
C VAL A 11 -7.91 -2.46 -12.30
N TRP A 12 -9.03 -1.88 -12.76
CA TRP A 12 -9.68 -0.73 -12.11
C TRP A 12 -10.18 -1.06 -10.70
N SER A 13 -10.79 -2.23 -10.49
CA SER A 13 -11.30 -2.61 -9.16
C SER A 13 -10.18 -2.89 -8.16
N GLN A 14 -9.09 -3.55 -8.58
CA GLN A 14 -7.91 -3.77 -7.73
C GLN A 14 -7.19 -2.47 -7.40
N GLY A 15 -7.02 -1.57 -8.38
CA GLY A 15 -6.42 -0.26 -8.16
C GLY A 15 -7.26 0.63 -7.23
N SER A 16 -8.59 0.58 -7.36
CA SER A 16 -9.53 1.30 -6.48
C SER A 16 -9.44 0.80 -5.04
N GLN A 17 -9.46 -0.51 -4.81
CA GLN A 17 -9.32 -1.10 -3.47
C GLN A 17 -7.95 -0.80 -2.84
N ALA A 18 -6.87 -0.80 -3.64
CA ALA A 18 -5.53 -0.46 -3.16
C ALA A 18 -5.42 1.02 -2.74
N GLN A 19 -6.14 1.92 -3.41
CA GLN A 19 -6.11 3.35 -3.12
C GLN A 19 -7.05 3.78 -1.99
N GLU A 20 -8.03 2.95 -1.61
CA GLU A 20 -9.00 3.27 -0.57
C GLU A 20 -8.37 3.78 0.75
N PRO A 21 -7.29 3.17 1.29
CA PRO A 21 -6.65 3.67 2.52
C PRO A 21 -6.07 5.08 2.38
N ILE A 22 -5.58 5.44 1.19
CA ILE A 22 -5.07 6.78 0.87
C ILE A 22 -6.23 7.77 0.88
N LEU A 23 -7.34 7.44 0.22
CA LEU A 23 -8.53 8.29 0.13
C LEU A 23 -9.17 8.50 1.50
N VAL A 24 -9.32 7.44 2.30
CA VAL A 24 -9.85 7.53 3.65
C VAL A 24 -8.99 8.43 4.53
N SER A 25 -7.66 8.20 4.55
CA SER A 25 -6.73 9.00 5.37
C SER A 25 -6.77 10.48 4.95
N ALA A 26 -6.79 10.77 3.66
CA ALA A 26 -6.87 12.13 3.14
C ALA A 26 -8.21 12.81 3.50
N LYS A 27 -9.33 12.10 3.39
CA LYS A 27 -10.66 12.62 3.75
C LYS A 27 -10.74 12.94 5.24
N THR A 28 -10.30 12.03 6.10
CA THR A 28 -10.26 12.24 7.56
C THR A 28 -9.38 13.44 7.91
N MET A 29 -8.23 13.61 7.25
CA MET A 29 -7.35 14.76 7.45
C MET A 29 -8.04 16.08 7.12
N LEU A 30 -8.68 16.17 5.95
CA LEU A 30 -9.36 17.37 5.50
C LEU A 30 -10.54 17.72 6.39
N GLU A 31 -11.36 16.73 6.75
CA GLU A 31 -12.52 16.91 7.61
C GLU A 31 -12.10 17.37 9.02
N SER A 32 -11.12 16.70 9.62
CA SER A 32 -10.61 17.05 10.95
C SER A 32 -9.96 18.43 10.97
N SER A 33 -9.29 18.82 9.87
CA SER A 33 -8.71 20.16 9.73
C SER A 33 -9.79 21.25 9.65
N SER A 34 -10.89 20.97 8.95
CA SER A 34 -12.06 21.88 8.92
C SER A 34 -12.65 22.07 10.32
N TYR A 35 -12.82 20.98 11.09
CA TYR A 35 -13.28 21.07 12.48
C TYR A 35 -12.29 21.84 13.37
N LEU A 36 -10.99 21.58 13.24
CA LEU A 36 -9.95 22.31 13.97
C LEU A 36 -10.05 23.82 13.74
N ILE A 37 -10.16 24.25 12.47
CA ILE A 37 -10.28 25.68 12.12
C ILE A 37 -11.55 26.29 12.72
N ARG A 38 -12.68 25.57 12.67
CA ARG A 38 -13.95 26.04 13.26
C ARG A 38 -13.85 26.18 14.79
N THR A 39 -13.22 25.23 15.45
CA THR A 39 -12.99 25.26 16.91
C THR A 39 -12.02 26.39 17.28
N ALA A 40 -10.95 26.58 16.52
CA ALA A 40 -10.02 27.70 16.71
C ALA A 40 -10.71 29.06 16.54
N ARG A 41 -11.63 29.19 15.57
CA ARG A 41 -12.45 30.39 15.40
C ARG A 41 -13.33 30.67 16.62
N SER A 42 -13.92 29.64 17.23
CA SER A 42 -14.70 29.79 18.47
C SER A 42 -13.83 30.32 19.62
N LEU A 43 -12.62 29.76 19.78
CA LEU A 43 -11.65 30.19 20.79
C LEU A 43 -11.12 31.61 20.55
N ALA A 44 -11.02 32.07 19.31
CA ALA A 44 -10.67 33.45 19.02
C ALA A 44 -11.71 34.45 19.58
N ILE A 45 -12.98 34.04 19.68
CA ILE A 45 -14.06 34.84 20.27
C ILE A 45 -14.08 34.66 21.80
N ASN A 46 -13.90 33.44 22.30
CA ASN A 46 -13.87 33.13 23.73
C ASN A 46 -12.63 32.30 24.12
N PRO A 47 -11.48 32.94 24.38
CA PRO A 47 -10.22 32.24 24.58
C PRO A 47 -10.09 31.52 25.93
N LYS A 48 -11.02 31.76 26.86
CA LYS A 48 -10.97 31.20 28.22
C LYS A 48 -11.81 29.93 28.37
N ASP A 49 -12.43 29.41 27.32
CA ASP A 49 -13.31 28.24 27.39
C ASP A 49 -12.54 26.90 27.39
N PRO A 50 -12.38 26.22 28.54
CA PRO A 50 -11.55 25.02 28.62
C PRO A 50 -12.10 23.83 27.82
N PRO A 51 -13.43 23.56 27.77
CA PRO A 51 -13.99 22.53 26.90
C PRO A 51 -13.61 22.70 25.43
N THR A 52 -13.72 23.90 24.87
CA THR A 52 -13.37 24.13 23.46
C THR A 52 -11.87 23.93 23.20
N TRP A 53 -11.00 24.26 24.15
CA TRP A 53 -9.57 23.92 24.06
C TRP A 53 -9.32 22.40 24.03
N SER A 54 -10.05 21.63 24.84
CA SER A 54 -9.95 20.16 24.80
C SER A 54 -10.40 19.60 23.45
N VAL A 55 -11.47 20.15 22.87
CA VAL A 55 -11.94 19.75 21.53
C VAL A 55 -10.90 20.12 20.46
N LEU A 56 -10.28 21.29 20.56
CA LEU A 56 -9.22 21.72 19.64
C LEU A 56 -8.03 20.75 19.67
N ALA A 57 -7.58 20.39 20.87
CA ALA A 57 -6.51 19.42 21.05
C ALA A 57 -6.86 18.05 20.44
N GLY A 58 -8.11 17.60 20.62
CA GLY A 58 -8.63 16.38 19.99
C GLY A 58 -8.52 16.44 18.46
N HIS A 59 -9.07 17.48 17.82
CA HIS A 59 -8.95 17.63 16.37
C HIS A 59 -7.50 17.76 15.89
N SER A 60 -6.64 18.45 16.65
CA SER A 60 -5.21 18.56 16.33
C SER A 60 -4.51 17.20 16.35
N HIS A 61 -4.85 16.34 17.31
CA HIS A 61 -4.35 14.98 17.35
C HIS A 61 -4.84 14.16 16.15
N THR A 62 -6.14 14.19 15.85
CA THR A 62 -6.70 13.48 14.68
C THR A 62 -6.08 13.94 13.37
N VAL A 63 -5.86 15.25 13.18
CA VAL A 63 -5.15 15.78 12.01
C VAL A 63 -3.74 15.19 11.93
N SER A 64 -2.99 15.22 13.03
CA SER A 64 -1.62 14.70 13.05
C SER A 64 -1.55 13.20 12.73
N ASP A 65 -2.47 12.41 13.25
CA ASP A 65 -2.51 10.96 13.01
C ASP A 65 -2.98 10.61 11.60
N SER A 66 -3.97 11.34 11.08
CA SER A 66 -4.42 11.17 9.68
C SER A 66 -3.32 11.52 8.68
N ILE A 67 -2.46 12.51 8.97
CA ILE A 67 -1.27 12.82 8.16
C ILE A 67 -0.28 11.65 8.16
N LYS A 68 0.04 11.09 9.34
CA LYS A 68 0.91 9.91 9.43
C LYS A 68 0.32 8.73 8.65
N SER A 69 -0.97 8.46 8.84
CA SER A 69 -1.70 7.40 8.12
C SER A 69 -1.68 7.62 6.61
N LEU A 70 -1.83 8.86 6.15
CA LEU A 70 -1.76 9.21 4.73
C LEU A 70 -0.36 8.95 4.16
N ILE A 71 0.70 9.37 4.85
CA ILE A 71 2.09 9.13 4.42
C ILE A 71 2.36 7.63 4.30
N THR A 72 1.98 6.86 5.32
CA THR A 72 2.13 5.39 5.32
C THR A 72 1.32 4.75 4.19
N SER A 73 0.06 5.16 4.02
CA SER A 73 -0.80 4.61 2.96
C SER A 73 -0.24 4.89 1.57
N ILE A 74 0.29 6.10 1.33
CA ILE A 74 0.91 6.43 0.04
C ILE A 74 2.16 5.58 -0.20
N ARG A 75 2.99 5.37 0.82
CA ARG A 75 4.20 4.54 0.71
C ARG A 75 3.87 3.07 0.43
N ASP A 76 2.96 2.51 1.21
CA ASP A 76 2.75 1.06 1.25
C ASP A 76 1.67 0.59 0.26
N LYS A 77 0.85 1.51 -0.24
CA LYS A 77 -0.29 1.26 -1.13
C LYS A 77 -0.24 2.12 -2.38
N ALA A 78 0.95 2.61 -2.75
CA ALA A 78 1.15 3.25 -4.04
C ALA A 78 0.66 2.31 -5.17
N PRO A 79 0.00 2.86 -6.21
CA PRO A 79 -0.38 2.07 -7.39
C PRO A 79 0.86 1.41 -8.00
N GLY A 80 0.78 0.10 -8.29
CA GLY A 80 1.90 -0.67 -8.83
C GLY A 80 2.81 -1.34 -7.80
N GLN A 81 2.69 -0.98 -6.51
CA GLN A 81 3.58 -1.52 -5.47
C GLN A 81 3.43 -3.04 -5.30
N ARG A 82 2.20 -3.55 -5.35
CA ARG A 82 1.91 -4.98 -5.24
C ARG A 82 2.49 -5.78 -6.41
N GLU A 83 2.43 -5.21 -7.61
CA GLU A 83 3.00 -5.81 -8.82
C GLU A 83 4.54 -5.87 -8.72
N CYS A 84 5.17 -4.84 -8.15
CA CYS A 84 6.59 -4.86 -7.82
C CYS A 84 6.92 -5.93 -6.77
N ASP A 85 6.15 -6.03 -5.68
CA ASP A 85 6.35 -7.03 -4.62
C ASP A 85 6.24 -8.46 -5.18
N TYR A 86 5.23 -8.72 -6.02
CA TYR A 86 5.06 -10.02 -6.70
C TYR A 86 6.24 -10.34 -7.63
N SER A 87 6.73 -9.33 -8.34
CA SER A 87 7.88 -9.47 -9.24
C SER A 87 9.15 -9.80 -8.47
N ILE A 88 9.37 -9.16 -7.31
CA ILE A 88 10.50 -9.45 -6.41
C ILE A 88 10.42 -10.89 -5.89
N ASP A 89 9.24 -11.34 -5.44
CA ASP A 89 9.07 -12.72 -4.97
C ASP A 89 9.32 -13.75 -6.07
N SER A 90 8.82 -13.48 -7.28
CA SER A 90 9.03 -14.33 -8.46
C SER A 90 10.51 -14.44 -8.83
N ILE A 91 11.25 -13.33 -8.78
CA ILE A 91 12.70 -13.31 -9.03
C ILE A 91 13.43 -14.12 -7.95
N ASN A 92 13.11 -13.91 -6.67
CA ASN A 92 13.73 -14.65 -5.57
C ASN A 92 13.47 -16.15 -5.65
N ARG A 93 12.27 -16.56 -6.09
CA ARG A 93 11.97 -17.96 -6.36
C ARG A 93 12.84 -18.51 -7.49
N CYS A 94 12.94 -17.78 -8.61
CA CYS A 94 13.77 -18.20 -9.74
C CYS A 94 15.25 -18.34 -9.34
N ILE A 95 15.78 -17.43 -8.51
CA ILE A 95 17.13 -17.54 -7.94
C ILE A 95 17.30 -18.85 -7.17
N ARG A 96 16.37 -19.18 -6.26
CA ARG A 96 16.41 -20.44 -5.50
C ARG A 96 16.32 -21.67 -6.39
N ASP A 97 15.45 -21.64 -7.40
CA ASP A 97 15.30 -22.75 -8.35
C ASP A 97 16.62 -22.98 -9.13
N ILE A 98 17.30 -21.90 -9.53
CA ILE A 98 18.61 -21.95 -10.20
C ILE A 98 19.69 -22.49 -9.24
N GLU A 99 19.72 -22.02 -7.99
CA GLU A 99 20.68 -22.50 -6.98
C GLU A 99 20.49 -23.99 -6.70
N GLN A 100 19.25 -24.45 -6.57
CA GLN A 100 18.92 -25.86 -6.38
C GLN A 100 19.32 -26.70 -7.60
N ALA A 101 19.06 -26.22 -8.81
CA ALA A 101 19.50 -26.88 -10.03
C ALA A 101 21.04 -26.94 -10.10
N SER A 102 21.72 -25.85 -9.77
CA SER A 102 23.19 -25.81 -9.72
C SER A 102 23.75 -26.83 -8.73
N LEU A 103 23.16 -26.92 -7.54
CA LEU A 103 23.59 -27.89 -6.52
C LEU A 103 23.38 -29.33 -7.00
N ALA A 104 22.20 -29.62 -7.56
CA ALA A 104 21.89 -30.94 -8.09
C ALA A 104 22.77 -31.33 -9.29
N ALA A 105 23.16 -30.37 -10.14
CA ALA A 105 24.11 -30.61 -11.23
C ALA A 105 25.50 -31.00 -10.68
N VAL A 106 25.99 -30.29 -9.66
CA VAL A 106 27.28 -30.58 -9.02
C VAL A 106 27.27 -31.94 -8.33
N SER A 107 26.16 -32.32 -7.68
CA SER A 107 26.01 -33.63 -7.04
C SER A 107 25.61 -34.77 -8.00
N GLN A 108 25.60 -34.53 -9.32
CA GLN A 108 25.19 -35.49 -10.34
C GLN A 108 23.78 -36.08 -10.10
N SER A 109 22.90 -35.32 -9.47
CA SER A 109 21.51 -35.70 -9.14
C SER A 109 20.46 -34.88 -9.91
N LEU A 110 20.90 -34.05 -10.86
CA LEU A 110 20.00 -33.32 -11.73
C LEU A 110 19.29 -34.29 -12.68
N ALA A 111 17.97 -34.36 -12.60
CA ALA A 111 17.17 -35.22 -13.47
C ALA A 111 17.30 -34.79 -14.94
N THR A 112 17.38 -35.76 -15.85
CA THR A 112 17.25 -35.52 -17.28
C THR A 112 15.81 -35.10 -17.58
N ARG A 113 15.66 -34.08 -18.42
CA ARG A 113 14.37 -33.51 -18.75
C ARG A 113 13.84 -34.16 -20.04
N ASP A 114 12.90 -35.10 -19.91
CA ASP A 114 12.42 -35.95 -21.00
C ASP A 114 11.37 -35.28 -21.93
N ASP A 115 10.92 -34.06 -21.64
CA ASP A 115 9.86 -33.35 -22.40
C ASP A 115 10.35 -32.52 -23.59
N ILE A 116 11.66 -32.47 -23.85
CA ILE A 116 12.23 -31.75 -25.01
C ILE A 116 12.79 -32.77 -26.01
N SER A 117 11.92 -33.60 -26.56
CA SER A 117 12.22 -34.29 -27.82
C SER A 117 12.11 -33.28 -28.94
N VAL A 118 13.27 -32.92 -29.51
CA VAL A 118 13.37 -32.13 -30.73
C VAL A 118 12.98 -33.06 -31.88
N GLU A 119 11.71 -33.08 -32.25
CA GLU A 119 11.26 -33.53 -33.58
C GLU A 119 11.08 -32.33 -34.51
#